data_AF-A0AAD4BHB5-F1
#
_entry.id   AF-A0AAD4BHB5-F1
#
_cell.length_a   1.000
_cell.length_b   1.000
_cell.length_c   1.000
_cell.angle_alpha   90.00
_cell.angle_beta   90.00
_cell.angle_gamma   90.00
#
_symmetry.space_group_name_H-M   'P 1'
#
loop_
_entity.id
_entity.type
_entity.pdbx_description
1 polymer ?
#
loop_
_entity_poly.entity_id
_entity_poly.type
_entity_poly.pdbx_seq_one_letter_code
_entity_poly.pdbx_strand_id
1 'polypeptide(L)'
;MDVIVNRVTPKHCDGGSAITFYDNLLSLEQGHDAKLHLDDLEAEFDYLPGSGVWLTGRGLSHSVPLWTKGERVVIAHYAKDDMHDHLGIPRPSLPTQAGW
;
A
#
# COMPACT_ATOMS: atom_id res chain seq x y z
N MET A 1 1.00 -12.26 3.07
CA MET A 1 0.84 -11.31 4.18
C MET A 1 2.19 -11.20 4.83
N ASP A 2 2.68 -9.99 4.95
CA ASP A 2 4.02 -9.68 5.42
C ASP A 2 3.93 -8.65 6.55
N VAL A 3 4.98 -8.58 7.37
CA VAL A 3 5.14 -7.55 8.40
C VAL A 3 6.27 -6.63 7.97
N ILE A 4 5.97 -5.34 7.84
CA ILE A 4 6.96 -4.32 7.55
C ILE A 4 7.34 -3.66 8.87
N VAL A 5 8.64 -3.71 9.19
CA VAL A 5 9.24 -2.97 10.31
C VAL A 5 10.38 -2.14 9.75
N ASN A 6 10.11 -0.87 9.46
CA ASN A 6 11.11 0.04 8.90
C ASN A 6 10.84 1.47 9.35
N ARG A 7 11.85 2.35 9.20
CA ARG A 7 11.74 3.80 9.42
C ARG A 7 11.68 4.63 8.14
N VAL A 8 11.83 3.97 7.01
CA VAL A 8 11.76 4.56 5.69
C VAL A 8 11.31 3.48 4.71
N THR A 9 10.34 3.82 3.88
CA THR A 9 10.00 3.07 2.68
C THR A 9 10.37 3.97 1.50
N PRO A 10 11.45 3.67 0.76
CA PRO A 10 11.85 4.45 -0.41
C PRO A 10 10.72 4.55 -1.43
N LYS A 11 10.77 5.57 -2.28
CA LYS A 11 9.84 5.73 -3.40
C LYS A 11 9.92 4.54 -4.35
N HIS A 12 8.77 3.92 -4.62
CA HIS A 12 8.64 2.78 -5.52
C HIS A 12 7.18 2.59 -5.98
N CYS A 13 7.02 1.73 -6.98
CA CYS A 13 5.76 1.05 -7.26
C CYS A 13 5.97 -0.44 -6.96
N ASP A 14 4.93 -1.13 -6.50
CA ASP A 14 4.98 -2.55 -6.21
C ASP A 14 5.13 -3.39 -7.48
N GLY A 15 5.88 -4.48 -7.35
CA GLY A 15 6.04 -5.49 -8.40
C GLY A 15 5.19 -6.74 -8.12
N GLY A 16 4.85 -7.48 -9.18
CA GLY A 16 4.25 -8.82 -9.05
C GLY A 16 2.75 -8.88 -8.72
N SER A 17 2.08 -7.73 -8.58
CA SER A 17 0.61 -7.62 -8.45
C SER A 17 -0.02 -7.05 -9.73
N ALA A 18 -1.32 -7.22 -9.97
CA ALA A 18 -2.01 -6.53 -11.05
C ALA A 18 -2.30 -5.08 -10.66
N ILE A 19 -2.36 -4.16 -11.64
CA ILE A 19 -2.81 -2.78 -11.38
C ILE A 19 -4.26 -2.71 -10.86
N THR A 20 -5.04 -3.77 -11.07
CA THR A 20 -6.44 -3.87 -10.65
C THR A 20 -6.63 -4.41 -9.24
N PHE A 21 -5.55 -4.80 -8.56
CA PHE A 21 -5.60 -5.23 -7.18
C PHE A 21 -5.21 -4.14 -6.20
N TYR A 22 -5.80 -4.21 -5.02
CA TYR A 22 -5.41 -3.38 -3.89
C TYR A 22 -4.38 -4.12 -3.03
N ASP A 23 -3.37 -3.37 -2.64
CA ASP A 23 -2.48 -3.68 -1.54
C ASP A 23 -3.10 -3.12 -0.28
N ASN A 24 -3.25 -3.99 0.72
CA ASN A 24 -3.93 -3.67 1.97
C ASN A 24 -2.88 -3.49 3.06
N LEU A 25 -2.79 -2.29 3.61
CA LEU A 25 -1.83 -1.96 4.65
C LEU A 25 -2.56 -1.55 5.92
N LEU A 26 -2.20 -2.16 7.05
CA LEU A 26 -2.72 -1.78 8.36
C LEU A 26 -1.56 -1.34 9.26
N SER A 27 -1.56 -0.07 9.65
CA SER A 27 -0.60 0.46 10.63
C SER A 27 -1.01 0.08 12.06
N LEU A 28 -0.08 -0.46 12.86
CA LEU A 28 -0.40 -1.02 14.18
C LEU A 28 0.18 -0.24 15.36
N GLU A 29 1.44 0.18 15.28
CA GLU A 29 2.21 0.69 16.42
C GLU A 29 1.84 2.12 16.81
N GLN A 30 1.92 2.46 18.09
CA GLN A 30 1.60 3.80 18.59
C GLN A 30 2.80 4.74 18.62
N GLY A 31 2.53 6.05 18.46
CA GLY A 31 3.50 7.11 18.79
C GLY A 31 4.44 7.51 17.65
N HIS A 32 4.24 7.01 16.43
CA HIS A 32 4.92 7.52 15.25
C HIS A 32 4.09 8.58 14.49
N ASP A 33 4.80 9.48 13.82
CA ASP A 33 4.27 10.59 13.03
C ASP A 33 4.55 10.42 11.53
N ALA A 34 4.56 9.16 11.07
CA ALA A 34 4.85 8.83 9.69
C ALA A 34 3.77 9.35 8.74
N LYS A 35 4.20 9.74 7.54
CA LYS A 35 3.31 10.14 6.44
C LYS A 35 3.46 9.18 5.27
N LEU A 36 2.33 8.85 4.65
CA LEU A 36 2.29 8.14 3.38
C LEU A 36 2.25 9.19 2.27
N HIS A 37 3.21 9.13 1.35
CA HIS A 37 3.28 10.00 0.19
C HIS A 37 2.78 9.22 -1.02
N LEU A 38 1.83 9.79 -1.76
CA LEU A 38 1.37 9.30 -3.06
C LEU A 38 1.83 10.30 -4.12
N ASP A 39 2.96 9.99 -4.75
CA ASP A 39 3.69 10.93 -5.61
C ASP A 39 2.86 11.37 -6.83
N ASP A 40 2.18 10.42 -7.49
CA ASP A 40 1.38 10.70 -8.69
C ASP A 40 0.17 11.59 -8.41
N LEU A 41 -0.23 11.70 -7.14
CA LEU A 41 -1.34 12.54 -6.68
C LEU A 41 -0.86 13.85 -6.03
N GLU A 42 0.46 14.04 -5.91
CA GLU A 42 1.07 15.16 -5.17
C GLU A 42 0.48 15.31 -3.75
N ALA A 43 0.18 14.18 -3.11
CA ALA A 43 -0.58 14.14 -1.86
C ALA A 43 0.18 13.42 -0.74
N GLU A 44 -0.01 13.93 0.48
CA GLU A 44 0.53 13.36 1.71
C GLU A 44 -0.61 13.06 2.68
N PHE A 45 -0.57 11.89 3.29
CA PHE A 45 -1.58 11.43 4.24
C PHE A 45 -0.92 11.07 5.56
N ASP A 46 -1.57 11.45 6.66
CA ASP A 46 -1.15 11.02 7.98
C ASP A 46 -1.32 9.51 8.10
N TYR A 47 -0.21 8.80 8.29
CA TYR A 47 -0.19 7.35 8.29
C TYR A 47 -0.15 6.82 9.73
N LEU A 48 -1.16 7.22 10.48
CA LEU A 48 -1.23 7.03 11.93
C LEU A 48 -1.52 5.56 12.32
N PRO A 49 -1.29 5.22 13.60
CA PRO A 49 -1.66 3.92 14.15
C PRO A 49 -3.17 3.66 13.95
N GLY A 50 -3.53 2.47 13.48
CA GLY A 50 -4.91 2.09 13.17
C GLY A 50 -5.39 2.48 11.77
N SER A 51 -4.61 3.24 10.99
CA SER A 51 -4.97 3.56 9.60
C SER A 51 -4.90 2.31 8.72
N GLY A 52 -6.02 2.04 8.04
CA GLY A 52 -6.10 1.09 6.93
C GLY A 52 -5.94 1.82 5.61
N VAL A 53 -5.06 1.32 4.75
CA VAL A 53 -4.82 1.86 3.40
C VAL A 53 -5.09 0.76 2.38
N TRP A 54 -5.94 1.08 1.41
CA TRP A 54 -6.16 0.30 0.20
C TRP A 54 -5.66 1.11 -0.98
N LEU A 55 -4.57 0.68 -1.61
CA LEU A 55 -4.01 1.37 -2.77
C LEU A 55 -3.63 0.39 -3.86
N THR A 56 -3.59 0.83 -5.11
CA THR A 56 -3.07 0.04 -6.22
C THR A 56 -1.55 0.22 -6.30
N GLY A 57 -0.78 -0.51 -5.49
CA GLY A 57 0.66 -0.27 -5.31
C GLY A 57 1.49 -0.40 -6.58
N ARG A 58 1.07 -1.22 -7.55
CA ARG A 58 1.70 -1.27 -8.88
C ARG A 58 1.43 -0.02 -9.73
N GLY A 59 0.27 0.61 -9.56
CA GLY A 59 -0.17 1.75 -10.37
C GLY A 59 0.18 3.11 -9.77
N LEU A 60 0.41 3.17 -8.45
CA LEU A 60 0.66 4.42 -7.72
C LEU A 60 2.05 4.36 -7.06
N SER A 61 2.92 5.29 -7.46
CA SER A 61 4.18 5.53 -6.80
C SER A 61 3.93 6.04 -5.39
N HIS A 62 4.54 5.35 -4.42
CA HIS A 62 4.35 5.67 -3.02
C HIS A 62 5.63 5.53 -2.21
N SER A 63 5.68 6.26 -1.10
CA SER A 63 6.79 6.22 -0.14
C SER A 63 6.33 6.53 1.27
N VAL A 64 7.17 6.16 2.23
CA VAL A 64 7.06 6.62 3.62
C VAL A 64 8.42 7.20 3.97
N PRO A 65 8.60 8.53 3.87
CA PRO A 65 9.87 9.18 4.21
C PRO A 65 10.25 8.99 5.67
N LEU A 66 11.49 9.32 6.01
CA LEU A 66 11.96 9.28 7.39
C LEU A 66 11.14 10.24 8.28
N TRP A 67 10.69 9.76 9.44
CA TRP A 67 10.01 10.56 10.46
C TRP A 67 10.80 10.58 11.78
N THR A 68 10.31 11.33 12.77
CA THR A 68 11.13 11.70 13.94
C THR A 68 10.86 10.89 15.20
N LYS A 69 9.68 10.26 15.32
CA LYS A 69 9.25 9.60 16.57
C LYS A 69 8.73 8.18 16.36
N GLY A 70 8.92 7.32 17.35
CA GLY A 70 8.33 5.98 17.38
C GLY A 70 8.89 5.02 16.32
N GLU A 71 8.22 3.88 16.22
CA GLU A 71 8.46 2.82 15.23
C GLU A 71 7.19 2.62 14.40
N ARG A 72 7.34 2.17 13.16
CA ARG A 72 6.23 1.78 12.30
C ARG A 72 6.28 0.28 12.11
N VAL A 73 5.20 -0.39 12.53
CA VAL A 73 4.92 -1.78 12.19
C VAL A 73 3.63 -1.82 11.40
N VAL A 74 3.68 -2.43 10.23
CA VAL A 74 2.55 -2.56 9.31
C VAL A 74 2.33 -4.01 8.97
N ILE A 75 1.08 -4.45 9.01
CA ILE A 75 0.66 -5.68 8.34
C ILE A 75 0.33 -5.31 6.90
N ALA A 76 1.04 -5.92 5.96
CA ALA A 76 0.81 -5.73 4.54
C ALA A 76 0.25 -7.02 3.91
N HIS A 77 -0.74 -6.87 3.06
CA HIS A 77 -1.29 -7.96 2.27
C HIS A 77 -1.39 -7.54 0.81
N TYR A 78 -0.52 -8.15 -0.01
CA TYR A 78 -0.42 -7.93 -1.44
C TYR A 78 -1.13 -9.04 -2.20
N ALA A 79 -1.94 -8.67 -3.19
CA ALA A 79 -2.50 -9.64 -4.12
C ALA A 79 -1.48 -9.95 -5.22
N LYS A 80 -1.07 -11.21 -5.35
CA LYS A 80 -0.09 -11.63 -6.34
C LYS A 80 -0.76 -12.12 -7.63
N ASP A 81 -0.08 -11.87 -8.73
CA ASP A 81 -0.48 -12.30 -10.08
C ASP A 81 -0.34 -13.80 -10.30
N ASP A 82 0.58 -14.45 -9.57
CA ASP A 82 0.98 -15.85 -9.79
C ASP A 82 -0.20 -16.82 -9.85
N MET A 83 -1.23 -16.63 -9.03
CA MET A 83 -2.40 -17.51 -9.04
C MET A 83 -3.28 -17.34 -10.29
N HIS A 84 -3.40 -16.12 -10.80
CA HIS A 84 -4.16 -15.85 -12.02
C HIS A 84 -3.43 -16.42 -13.22
N ASP A 85 -2.12 -16.19 -13.28
CA ASP A 85 -1.26 -16.70 -14.35
C ASP A 85 -1.19 -18.23 -14.32
N HIS A 86 -1.09 -18.84 -13.14
CA HIS A 86 -1.08 -20.30 -12.97
C HIS A 86 -2.39 -20.95 -13.43
N LEU A 87 -3.53 -20.33 -13.14
CA LEU A 87 -4.85 -20.86 -13.49
C LEU A 87 -5.32 -20.42 -14.89
N GLY A 88 -4.57 -19.54 -15.57
CA GLY A 88 -4.96 -18.97 -16.87
C GLY A 88 -6.25 -18.14 -16.81
N ILE A 89 -6.59 -17.60 -15.63
CA ILE A 89 -7.81 -16.82 -15.43
C ILE A 89 -7.53 -15.33 -15.63
N PRO A 90 -8.42 -14.58 -16.28
CA PRO A 90 -8.25 -13.14 -16.42
C PRO A 90 -8.33 -12.47 -15.03
N ARG A 91 -7.51 -11.44 -14.84
CA ARG A 91 -7.58 -10.57 -13.65
C ARG A 91 -8.88 -9.76 -13.69
N PRO A 92 -9.52 -9.50 -12.54
CA PRO A 92 -10.72 -8.66 -12.49
C PRO A 92 -10.37 -7.23 -12.92
N SER A 93 -11.34 -6.52 -13.51
CA SER A 93 -11.25 -5.08 -13.73
C SER A 93 -11.37 -4.33 -12.41
N LEU A 94 -10.84 -3.11 -12.35
CA LEU A 94 -11.11 -2.22 -11.22
C LEU A 94 -12.63 -2.02 -11.05
N PRO A 95 -13.13 -1.96 -9.82
CA PRO A 95 -14.54 -1.63 -9.59
C PRO A 95 -14.82 -0.23 -10.12
N THR A 96 -15.84 -0.11 -10.96
CA THR A 96 -16.39 1.19 -11.35
C THR A 96 -17.34 1.69 -10.28
N GLN A 97 -17.07 2.86 -9.71
CA GLN A 97 -18.01 3.52 -8.81
C GLN A 97 -19.24 3.96 -9.62
N ALA A 98 -20.39 3.31 -9.39
CA ALA A 98 -21.66 3.66 -9.99
C ALA A 98 -22.31 4.80 -9.18
N GLY A 99 -21.77 6.01 -9.31
CA GLY A 99 -22.28 7.20 -8.60
C GLY A 99 -21.96 7.22 -7.10
N TRP A 100 -22.31 8.33 -6.47
CA TRP A 100 -22.29 8.51 -5.02
C TRP A 100 -23.68 8.18 -4.45
#